data_AF-A0ABD3VKD0-F1
#
_entry.id   AF-A0ABD3VKD0-F1
#
_cell.length_a   1.000
_cell.length_b   1.000
_cell.length_c   1.000
_cell.angle_alpha   90.00
_cell.angle_beta   90.00
_cell.angle_gamma   90.00
#
_symmetry.space_group_name_H-M   'P 1'
#
loop_
_entity.id
_entity.type
_entity.pdbx_description
1 polymer ?
#
loop_
_entity_poly.entity_id
_entity_poly.type
_entity_poly.pdbx_seq_one_letter_code
_entity_poly.pdbx_strand_id
1 'polypeptide(L)' 'MWIDAYKWDHSTNPFPVHQKLSDEHIFPNDAQKMRNKLAFKTLNQDRLNLMTMYQESLPEPAQKELTAALSSAAY' A
#
# COMPACT_ATOMS: atom_id res chain seq x y z
N MET A 1 4.86 0.81 6.81
CA MET A 1 4.91 1.74 5.64
C MET A 1 4.49 0.95 4.39
N TRP A 2 4.01 1.54 3.29
CA TRP A 2 3.26 0.84 2.21
C TRP A 2 3.75 -0.55 1.75
N ILE A 3 5.07 -0.75 1.68
CA ILE A 3 5.69 -2.04 1.34
C ILE A 3 5.30 -3.15 2.34
N ASP A 4 5.17 -2.82 3.62
CA ASP A 4 4.79 -3.76 4.68
C ASP A 4 3.31 -4.16 4.54
N ALA A 5 2.44 -3.21 4.19
CA ALA A 5 1.03 -3.48 3.90
C ALA A 5 0.89 -4.39 2.67
N TYR A 6 1.68 -4.16 1.62
CA TYR A 6 1.74 -5.03 0.44
C TYR A 6 2.19 -6.46 0.78
N LYS A 7 3.27 -6.59 1.55
CA LYS A 7 3.79 -7.89 1.99
C LYS A 7 2.77 -8.62 2.87
N TRP A 8 2.12 -7.90 3.79
CA TRP A 8 1.07 -8.44 4.64
C TRP A 8 -0.13 -8.94 3.83
N ASP A 9 -0.57 -8.18 2.82
CA ASP A 9 -1.68 -8.58 1.94
C ASP A 9 -1.37 -9.89 1.22
N HIS A 10 -0.17 -10.00 0.65
CA HIS A 10 0.29 -11.18 -0.08
C HIS A 10 0.54 -12.40 0.82
N SER A 11 0.91 -12.20 2.09
CA SER A 11 1.15 -13.30 3.03
C SER A 11 -0.11 -13.77 3.76
N THR A 12 -1.06 -12.87 3.99
CA THR A 12 -2.19 -13.09 4.90
C THR A 12 -3.48 -13.39 4.16
N ASN A 13 -3.72 -12.72 3.02
CA ASN A 13 -4.97 -12.84 2.29
C ASN A 13 -4.81 -13.81 1.10
N PRO A 14 -5.61 -14.89 1.03
CA PRO A 14 -5.64 -15.77 -0.14
C PRO A 14 -6.04 -15.04 -1.43
N PHE A 15 -6.80 -13.94 -1.28
CA PHE A 15 -7.19 -13.03 -2.35
C PHE A 15 -6.72 -11.62 -1.98
N PRO A 16 -5.70 -11.06 -2.67
CA PRO A 16 -5.16 -9.75 -2.34
C PRO A 16 -6.22 -8.66 -2.42
N VAL A 17 -6.25 -7.78 -1.42
CA VAL A 17 -7.16 -6.64 -1.34
C VAL A 17 -6.88 -5.67 -2.49
N HIS A 18 -5.62 -5.51 -2.90
CA HIS A 18 -5.24 -4.68 -4.04
C HIS A 18 -4.79 -5.52 -5.25
N GLN A 19 -5.74 -6.07 -6.01
CA GLN A 19 -5.46 -7.00 -7.13
C GLN A 19 -4.57 -6.44 -8.26
N LYS A 20 -4.55 -5.12 -8.45
CA LYS A 20 -3.71 -4.47 -9.48
C LYS A 20 -2.29 -4.14 -9.02
N LEU A 21 -2.00 -4.31 -7.73
CA LEU A 21 -0.70 -4.01 -7.16
C LEU A 21 0.17 -5.26 -7.28
N SER A 22 1.27 -5.12 -8.00
CA SER A 22 2.25 -6.19 -8.22
C SER A 22 3.64 -5.71 -7.84
N ASP A 23 4.58 -6.65 -7.78
CA ASP A 23 5.99 -6.35 -7.50
C ASP A 23 6.56 -5.23 -8.39
N GLU A 24 6.12 -5.12 -9.65
CA GLU A 24 6.58 -4.07 -10.57
C GLU A 24 6.23 -2.64 -10.10
N HIS A 25 5.19 -2.51 -9.27
CA HIS A 25 4.73 -1.23 -8.73
C HIS A 25 5.43 -0.88 -7.40
N ILE A 26 5.92 -1.89 -6.68
CA ILE A 26 6.61 -1.74 -5.39
C ILE A 26 8.14 -1.69 -5.58
N PHE A 27 8.65 -2.48 -6.53
CA PHE A 27 10.05 -2.65 -6.86
C PHE A 27 10.29 -2.39 -8.36
N PRO A 28 10.09 -1.15 -8.84
CA PRO A 28 10.24 -0.84 -10.26
C PRO A 28 11.70 -1.00 -10.72
N ASN A 29 11.89 -1.63 -11.88
CA ASN A 29 13.19 -1.67 -12.54
C ASN A 29 13.53 -0.33 -13.21
N ASP A 30 14.77 -0.15 -13.68
CA ASP A 30 15.24 1.14 -14.23
C ASP A 30 14.42 1.63 -15.45
N ALA A 31 13.86 0.71 -16.25
CA ALA A 31 12.97 1.06 -17.35
C ALA A 31 11.55 1.46 -16.90
N GLN A 32 11.11 0.97 -15.74
CA GLN A 32 9.78 1.24 -15.15
C GLN A 32 9.76 2.50 -14.29
N LYS A 33 10.90 2.93 -13.74
CA LYS A 33 11.04 4.18 -12.95
C LYS A 33 10.57 5.43 -13.70
N MET A 34 10.67 5.45 -15.03
CA MET A 34 10.23 6.57 -15.88
C MET A 34 8.73 6.56 -16.22
N ARG A 35 7.98 5.54 -15.80
CA ARG A 35 6.54 5.44 -16.07
C ARG A 35 5.73 5.94 -14.86
N ASN A 36 5.52 7.26 -14.76
CA ASN A 36 4.54 7.86 -13.83
C ASN A 36 3.14 7.23 -13.92
N LYS A 37 2.80 6.67 -15.08
CA LYS A 37 1.54 5.95 -15.33
C LYS A 37 1.36 4.69 -14.49
N LEU A 38 2.44 4.05 -14.02
CA LEU A 38 2.37 2.89 -13.10
C LEU A 38 1.92 3.33 -11.71
N ALA A 39 2.52 4.40 -11.17
CA ALA A 39 2.15 4.95 -9.87
C ALA A 39 0.69 5.44 -9.82
N PHE A 40 0.19 6.08 -10.89
CA PHE A 40 -1.19 6.57 -10.96
C PHE A 40 -2.22 5.44 -10.98
N LYS A 41 -1.88 4.27 -11.55
CA LYS A 41 -2.78 3.10 -11.57
C LYS A 41 -2.96 2.45 -10.20
N THR A 42 -2.00 2.67 -9.29
CA THR A 42 -1.98 2.10 -7.92
C THR A 42 -2.30 3.13 -6.84
N LEU A 43 -2.48 4.41 -7.21
CA LEU A 43 -2.97 5.48 -6.34
C LEU A 43 -4.49 5.58 -6.46
N ASN A 44 -5.18 4.50 -6.11
CA ASN A 44 -6.63 4.38 -6.22
C ASN A 44 -7.26 3.99 -4.87
N GLN A 45 -8.59 3.90 -4.84
CA GLN A 45 -9.35 3.59 -3.62
C GLN A 45 -8.92 2.26 -2.97
N ASP A 46 -8.50 1.28 -3.79
CA ASP A 46 -8.01 -0.03 -3.33
C ASP A 46 -6.78 0.10 -2.44
N ARG A 47 -5.92 1.10 -2.73
CA ARG A 47 -4.75 1.40 -1.91
C ARG A 47 -5.11 1.95 -0.54
N LEU A 48 -6.10 2.83 -0.45
CA LEU A 48 -6.59 3.30 0.86
C LEU A 48 -7.18 2.15 1.66
N ASN A 49 -7.99 1.31 1.01
CA ASN A 49 -8.61 0.16 1.65
C ASN A 49 -7.56 -0.81 2.21
N LEU A 50 -6.51 -1.12 1.43
CA LEU A 50 -5.41 -1.95 1.90
C LEU A 50 -4.70 -1.35 3.13
N MET A 51 -4.45 -0.03 3.14
CA MET A 51 -3.80 0.62 4.30
C MET A 51 -4.69 0.61 5.54
N THR A 52 -6.01 0.78 5.39
CA THR A 52 -6.96 0.68 6.51
C THR A 52 -7.01 -0.73 7.09
N MET A 53 -7.11 -1.76 6.24
CA MET A 53 -7.12 -3.15 6.72
C MET A 53 -5.79 -3.54 7.38
N TYR A 54 -4.67 -3.07 6.81
CA TYR A 54 -3.37 -3.27 7.43
C TYR A 54 -3.26 -2.57 8.79
N GLN A 55 -3.81 -1.36 8.93
CA GLN A 55 -3.88 -0.65 10.20
C GLN A 55 -4.59 -1.47 11.26
N GLU A 56 -5.76 -2.03 10.96
CA GLU A 56 -6.52 -2.85 11.91
C GLU A 56 -5.76 -4.11 12.37
N SER A 57 -4.88 -4.63 11.51
CA SER A 57 -4.03 -5.78 11.84
C SER A 57 -2.85 -5.47 12.77
N LEU A 58 -2.50 -4.18 12.95
CA LEU A 58 -1.35 -3.75 13.74
C LEU A 58 -1.68 -3.54 15.22
N PRO A 59 -0.72 -3.67 16.14
CA PRO A 59 -0.91 -3.30 17.54
C PRO A 59 -1.10 -1.78 17.72
N GLU A 60 -1.86 -1.38 18.75
CA GLU A 60 -2.28 0.02 19.01
C GLU A 60 -1.21 1.12 18.81
N PRO A 61 0.06 0.97 19.25
CA PRO A 61 1.09 1.98 19.00
C PRO A 61 1.38 2.17 17.51
N ALA A 62 1.45 1.09 16.73
CA ALA A 62 1.69 1.13 15.29
C ALA A 62 0.47 1.64 14.50
N GLN A 63 -0.74 1.46 15.03
CA GLN A 63 -1.95 2.05 14.46
C GLN A 63 -1.92 3.58 14.49
N LYS A 64 -1.49 4.16 15.62
CA LYS A 64 -1.39 5.63 15.80
C LYS A 64 -0.37 6.25 14.85
N GLU A 65 0.78 5.60 14.68
CA GLU A 65 1.80 6.04 13.72
C GLU A 65 1.29 6.04 12.27
N LEU A 66 0.60 4.96 11.87
CA LEU A 66 0.04 4.85 10.52
C LEU A 66 -1.10 5.86 10.28
N THR A 67 -1.94 6.11 11.29
CA THR A 67 -3.01 7.13 11.23
C THR A 67 -2.43 8.52 11.01
N ALA A 68 -1.39 8.89 11.77
CA ALA A 68 -0.72 10.18 11.63
C ALA A 68 -0.16 10.35 10.21
N ALA A 69 0.48 9.31 9.66
CA ALA A 69 1.02 9.33 8.30
C ALA A 69 -0.05 9.40 7.20
N LEU A 70 -1.23 8.80 7.39
CA LEU A 70 -2.34 8.89 6.44
C LEU A 70 -3.01 10.27 6.48
N SER A 71 -3.15 10.88 7.66
CA SER A 71 -3.74 12.21 7.83
C SER A 71 -2.87 13.34 7.27
N SER A 72 -1.54 13.20 7.30
CA SER A 72 -0.61 14.20 6.74
C SER A 72 -0.49 14.16 5.22
N ALA A 73 -0.87 13.04 4.58
CA ALA A 73 -0.86 12.88 3.12
C ALA A 73 -2.11 13.45 2.42
N ALA A 74 -3.09 13.97 3.19
CA ALA A 74 -4.33 14.54 2.67
C ALA A 74 -4.28 16.07 2.44
N TYR A 75 -3.12 16.71 2.65
CA TYR A 75 -2.84 18.13 2.41
C TYR A 75 -1.78 18.30 1.30
#